data_AF-A0A6G0IDH9-F1
#
_entry.id   AF-A0A6G0IDH9-F1
#
_cell.length_a   1.000
_cell.length_b   1.000
_cell.length_c   1.000
_cell.angle_alpha   90.00
_cell.angle_beta   90.00
_cell.angle_gamma   90.00
#
_symmetry.space_group_name_H-M   'P 1'
#
loop_
_entity.id
_entity.type
_entity.pdbx_description
1 polymer ?
#
loop_
_entity_poly.entity_id
_entity_poly.type
_entity_poly.pdbx_seq_one_letter_code
_entity_poly.pdbx_strand_id
1 'polypeptide(L)'
;MLLVYQDVTLKWAAQLPFVPVAVRVANFPELKGVVISLSSDGHLLCSYMGTDPSFFSTPKVDAREVDYEQVDAEMKKLQKYIREASRTQDILPKSDAEDDLVVTAAVSPNMDSQSLALIQDIDGVPIPSVTIQVKVKASCVVQSSKLTVSIQPPLAVTQDQFVLEPMGVGSSTVVAFSAFLNGRYPPADLTGDITVSYSSPTGVPRVLQSRFSLPLALVCVPSSPAKTTKFKITVDTNQAPVDLNSIFPEFSAKSEDKDGNGLAFQFLSGAKVTVLASKTSQRYRIQSDSFEDMWLVVKELVQRFDRHFTKLGVKDFKKSFSGPLPLQEYFLSVDHHFQLRVSAQQYQDLLSERAVQFRAIQRRLLTRFKDKTPAPLQNLDTLLDATYSQVMSLAEAAEENRALLEEAFVRLRSATHLLVLLLSLWQGLTPDQTAILEATLLPLLQHTAAGLGGELRCRRVPPPTDLPVTEPQGPGHIPGPGRRLRAGAPRDTARLKKHITLLCDRIGKGGRLTLASEANVQVPIQVQNLAAPVDNSVKLQVIHVPCGPGSSFT
;
A
#
# COMPACT_ATOMS: atom_id res chain seq x y z
N MET A 1 -23.09 -48.76 -30.10
CA MET A 1 -22.37 -48.09 -31.22
C MET A 1 -21.93 -49.17 -32.20
N LEU A 2 -22.14 -48.97 -33.50
CA LEU A 2 -21.74 -49.87 -34.57
C LEU A 2 -20.45 -49.35 -35.21
N LEU A 3 -19.47 -50.24 -35.37
CA LEU A 3 -18.16 -49.93 -35.95
C LEU A 3 -17.90 -50.88 -37.12
N VAL A 4 -17.60 -50.35 -38.29
CA VAL A 4 -17.34 -51.11 -39.52
C VAL A 4 -15.86 -50.99 -39.86
N TYR A 5 -15.16 -52.12 -39.86
CA TYR A 5 -13.73 -52.21 -40.12
C TYR A 5 -13.46 -52.87 -41.48
N GLN A 6 -12.44 -52.36 -42.17
CA GLN A 6 -11.75 -53.08 -43.23
C GLN A 6 -10.40 -53.51 -42.65
N ASP A 7 -10.25 -54.81 -42.42
CA ASP A 7 -9.18 -55.41 -41.62
C ASP A 7 -9.10 -54.76 -40.22
N VAL A 8 -8.05 -53.98 -39.97
CA VAL A 8 -7.81 -53.28 -38.70
C VAL A 8 -8.18 -51.79 -38.80
N THR A 9 -8.57 -51.31 -39.99
CA THR A 9 -8.85 -49.89 -40.23
C THR A 9 -10.33 -49.60 -40.07
N LEU A 10 -10.71 -48.72 -39.14
CA LEU A 10 -12.09 -48.28 -38.98
C LEU A 10 -12.52 -47.46 -40.20
N LYS A 11 -13.55 -47.89 -40.90
CA LYS A 11 -14.09 -47.22 -42.09
C LYS A 11 -15.35 -46.43 -41.82
N TRP A 12 -16.19 -46.87 -40.89
CA TRP A 12 -17.44 -46.19 -40.57
C TRP A 12 -17.88 -46.47 -39.14
N ALA A 13 -18.53 -45.49 -38.52
CA ALA A 13 -19.04 -45.61 -37.17
C ALA A 13 -20.38 -44.89 -37.05
N ALA A 14 -21.35 -45.51 -36.40
CA ALA A 14 -22.59 -44.85 -36.02
C ALA A 14 -23.10 -45.29 -34.67
N GLN A 15 -23.90 -44.42 -34.05
CA GLN A 15 -24.59 -44.77 -32.83
C GLN A 15 -25.82 -45.62 -33.15
N LEU A 16 -25.98 -46.69 -32.38
CA LEU A 16 -27.20 -47.50 -32.39
C LEU A 16 -28.03 -47.09 -31.18
N PRO A 17 -29.37 -47.09 -31.30
CA PRO A 17 -30.26 -46.70 -30.21
C PRO A 17 -30.23 -47.69 -29.02
N PHE A 18 -29.64 -48.88 -29.21
CA PHE A 18 -29.48 -49.90 -28.17
C PHE A 18 -28.18 -50.71 -28.38
N VAL A 19 -27.86 -51.57 -27.41
CA VAL A 19 -26.73 -52.50 -27.47
C VAL A 19 -27.17 -53.79 -28.17
N PRO A 20 -26.65 -54.10 -29.38
CA PRO A 20 -27.10 -55.28 -30.12
C PRO A 20 -26.48 -56.55 -29.55
N VAL A 21 -27.29 -57.60 -29.36
CA VAL A 21 -26.85 -58.96 -29.00
C VAL A 21 -26.42 -59.73 -30.25
N ALA A 22 -27.09 -59.51 -31.38
CA ALA A 22 -26.72 -60.10 -32.66
C ALA A 22 -26.77 -59.05 -33.78
N VAL A 23 -25.78 -59.10 -34.67
CA VAL A 23 -25.71 -58.26 -35.86
C VAL A 23 -25.47 -59.13 -37.09
N ARG A 24 -26.27 -58.92 -38.13
CA ARG A 24 -26.15 -59.61 -39.42
C ARG A 24 -26.38 -58.65 -40.57
N VAL A 25 -25.69 -58.89 -41.67
CA VAL A 25 -25.95 -58.20 -42.93
C VAL A 25 -26.86 -59.09 -43.76
N ALA A 26 -28.02 -58.56 -44.15
CA ALA A 26 -28.99 -59.27 -44.97
C ALA A 26 -29.29 -58.51 -46.25
N ASN A 27 -29.72 -59.27 -47.26
CA ASN A 27 -30.17 -58.73 -48.53
C ASN A 27 -31.68 -58.95 -48.63
N PHE A 28 -32.42 -57.85 -48.70
CA PHE A 28 -33.84 -57.86 -49.01
C PHE A 28 -34.03 -57.70 -50.52
N PRO A 29 -35.19 -58.09 -51.10
CA PRO A 29 -35.39 -58.13 -52.55
C PRO A 29 -35.03 -56.83 -53.28
N GLU A 30 -35.24 -55.67 -52.63
CA GLU A 30 -34.98 -54.34 -53.20
C GLU A 30 -33.82 -53.59 -52.55
N LEU A 31 -33.23 -54.10 -51.46
CA LEU A 31 -32.12 -53.44 -50.75
C LEU A 31 -31.09 -54.45 -50.27
N LYS A 32 -29.88 -54.36 -50.84
CA LYS A 32 -28.73 -55.19 -50.45
C LYS A 32 -27.90 -54.48 -49.38
N GLY A 33 -27.32 -55.26 -48.46
CA GLY A 33 -26.38 -54.74 -47.47
C GLY A 33 -27.03 -54.08 -46.25
N VAL A 34 -28.25 -54.46 -45.87
CA VAL A 34 -28.92 -53.93 -44.67
C VAL A 34 -28.29 -54.53 -43.43
N VAL A 35 -27.94 -53.68 -42.45
CA VAL A 35 -27.43 -54.13 -41.15
C VAL A 35 -28.62 -54.34 -40.22
N ILE A 36 -28.88 -55.60 -39.88
CA ILE A 36 -29.90 -56.01 -38.93
C ILE A 36 -29.24 -56.18 -37.56
N SER A 37 -29.77 -55.46 -36.58
CA SER A 37 -29.37 -55.55 -35.17
C SER A 37 -30.54 -56.00 -34.30
N LEU A 38 -30.32 -57.00 -33.44
CA LEU A 38 -31.29 -57.52 -32.48
C LEU A 38 -30.85 -57.20 -31.05
N SER A 39 -31.73 -56.60 -30.25
CA SER A 39 -31.53 -56.36 -28.81
C SER A 39 -31.86 -57.61 -27.97
N SER A 40 -31.37 -57.66 -26.73
CA SER A 40 -31.76 -58.66 -25.72
C SER A 40 -33.25 -58.64 -25.42
N ASP A 41 -33.86 -57.47 -25.58
CA ASP A 41 -35.26 -57.23 -25.21
C ASP A 41 -36.22 -57.55 -26.37
N GLY A 42 -35.72 -58.16 -27.44
CA GLY A 42 -36.51 -58.57 -28.62
C GLY A 42 -36.67 -57.48 -29.69
N HIS A 43 -36.07 -56.30 -29.51
CA HIS A 43 -36.13 -55.21 -30.49
C HIS A 43 -35.26 -55.52 -31.71
N LEU A 44 -35.88 -55.65 -32.89
CA LEU A 44 -35.20 -55.84 -34.16
C LEU A 44 -35.15 -54.52 -34.94
N LEU A 45 -33.95 -54.05 -35.28
CA LEU A 45 -33.73 -52.84 -36.06
C LEU A 45 -32.99 -53.17 -37.35
N CYS A 46 -33.61 -52.85 -38.48
CA CYS A 46 -32.98 -52.87 -39.80
C CYS A 46 -32.48 -51.45 -40.12
N SER A 47 -31.17 -51.29 -40.25
CA SER A 47 -30.53 -49.99 -40.47
C SER A 47 -29.67 -50.00 -41.73
N TYR A 48 -29.60 -48.85 -42.39
CA TYR A 48 -28.65 -48.59 -43.48
C TYR A 48 -27.70 -47.47 -43.05
N MET A 49 -26.54 -47.36 -43.71
CA MET A 49 -25.53 -46.37 -43.35
C MET A 49 -25.97 -44.98 -43.82
N GLY A 50 -26.31 -44.10 -42.89
CA GLY A 50 -26.55 -42.68 -43.17
C GLY A 50 -25.24 -41.99 -43.57
N THR A 51 -25.26 -41.23 -44.67
CA THR A 51 -24.11 -40.46 -45.16
C THR A 51 -24.28 -38.96 -44.98
N ASP A 52 -25.47 -38.51 -44.55
CA ASP A 52 -25.73 -37.10 -44.28
C ASP A 52 -25.17 -36.71 -42.90
N PRO A 53 -24.22 -35.76 -42.82
CA PRO A 53 -23.76 -35.23 -41.55
C PRO A 53 -24.89 -34.43 -40.89
N SER A 54 -25.18 -34.71 -39.61
CA SER A 54 -26.08 -33.85 -38.84
C SER A 54 -25.41 -32.49 -38.63
N PHE A 55 -25.75 -31.49 -39.43
CA PHE A 55 -25.33 -30.13 -39.16
C PHE A 55 -25.98 -29.66 -37.87
N PHE A 56 -25.17 -29.17 -36.92
CA PHE A 56 -25.65 -28.43 -35.76
C PHE A 56 -26.18 -27.07 -36.24
N SER A 57 -27.34 -27.05 -36.87
CA SER A 57 -28.06 -25.81 -37.16
C SER A 57 -28.91 -25.49 -35.94
N THR A 58 -28.74 -24.29 -35.38
CA THR A 58 -29.68 -23.74 -34.40
C THR A 58 -31.08 -23.89 -34.98
N PRO A 59 -32.01 -24.62 -34.32
CA PRO A 59 -33.35 -24.76 -34.85
C PRO A 59 -33.91 -23.37 -35.11
N LYS A 60 -34.60 -23.18 -36.25
CA LYS A 60 -35.38 -21.95 -36.46
C LYS A 60 -36.44 -21.95 -35.36
N VAL A 61 -36.17 -21.21 -34.29
CA VAL A 61 -37.06 -21.09 -33.15
C VAL A 61 -38.23 -20.24 -33.63
N ASP A 62 -39.31 -20.90 -34.06
CA ASP A 62 -40.60 -20.23 -34.18
C ASP A 62 -41.01 -19.81 -32.76
N ALA A 63 -41.01 -18.49 -32.56
CA ALA A 63 -41.54 -17.78 -31.40
C ALA A 63 -41.19 -18.35 -30.01
N ARG A 64 -39.95 -18.14 -29.55
CA ARG A 64 -39.79 -17.73 -28.16
C ARG A 64 -40.11 -16.24 -28.12
N GLU A 65 -41.32 -15.90 -27.71
CA GLU A 65 -41.70 -14.52 -27.41
C GLU A 65 -40.79 -14.02 -26.28
N VAL A 66 -39.68 -13.40 -26.66
CA VAL A 66 -38.90 -12.61 -25.73
C VAL A 66 -39.72 -11.34 -25.49
N ASP A 67 -40.09 -11.10 -24.24
CA ASP A 67 -40.81 -9.90 -23.83
C ASP A 67 -39.91 -8.67 -24.02
N TYR A 68 -39.98 -8.06 -25.20
CA TYR A 68 -39.19 -6.89 -25.57
C TYR A 68 -39.49 -5.68 -24.68
N GLU A 69 -40.68 -5.61 -24.07
CA GLU A 69 -41.04 -4.51 -23.18
C GLU A 69 -40.32 -4.65 -21.84
N GLN A 70 -40.27 -5.87 -21.28
CA GLN A 70 -39.52 -6.14 -20.06
C GLN A 70 -38.01 -5.90 -20.26
N VAL A 71 -37.47 -6.36 -21.40
CA VAL A 71 -36.04 -6.16 -21.75
C VAL A 71 -35.71 -4.69 -21.96
N ASP A 72 -36.57 -3.92 -22.65
CA ASP A 72 -36.33 -2.48 -22.86
C ASP A 72 -36.48 -1.68 -21.56
N ALA A 73 -37.42 -2.04 -20.68
CA ALA A 73 -37.57 -1.44 -19.36
C ALA A 73 -36.34 -1.69 -18.48
N GLU A 74 -35.82 -2.92 -18.45
CA GLU A 74 -34.60 -3.26 -17.72
C GLU A 74 -33.38 -2.56 -18.32
N MET A 75 -33.25 -2.54 -19.66
CA MET A 75 -32.17 -1.84 -20.37
C MET A 75 -32.17 -0.34 -20.06
N LYS A 76 -33.34 0.32 -20.08
CA LYS A 76 -33.48 1.74 -19.72
C LYS A 76 -33.09 1.98 -18.26
N LYS A 77 -33.48 1.08 -17.35
CA LYS A 77 -33.11 1.15 -15.93
C LYS A 77 -31.59 1.02 -15.74
N LEU A 78 -30.95 0.07 -16.40
CA LEU A 78 -29.50 -0.12 -16.38
C LEU A 78 -28.74 1.06 -16.99
N GLN A 79 -29.19 1.57 -18.14
CA GLN A 79 -28.60 2.75 -18.77
C GLN A 79 -28.72 4.01 -17.90
N LYS A 80 -29.78 4.13 -17.10
CA LYS A 80 -29.91 5.21 -16.12
C LYS A 80 -28.85 5.09 -15.02
N TYR A 81 -28.66 3.89 -14.44
CA TYR A 81 -27.60 3.65 -13.46
C TYR A 81 -26.20 3.93 -14.02
N ILE A 82 -25.92 3.52 -15.26
CA ILE A 82 -24.63 3.78 -15.93
C ILE A 82 -24.41 5.28 -16.10
N ARG A 83 -25.45 6.03 -16.52
CA ARG A 83 -25.35 7.50 -16.68
C ARG A 83 -25.14 8.21 -15.34
N GLU A 84 -25.82 7.79 -14.28
CA GLU A 84 -25.67 8.35 -12.94
C GLU A 84 -24.28 8.07 -12.35
N ALA A 85 -23.78 6.84 -12.51
CA ALA A 85 -22.42 6.46 -12.13
C ALA A 85 -21.36 7.23 -12.94
N SER A 86 -21.57 7.45 -14.23
CA SER A 86 -20.61 8.15 -15.10
C SER A 86 -20.60 9.67 -14.92
N ARG A 87 -21.72 10.27 -14.47
CA ARG A 87 -21.82 11.71 -14.20
C ARG A 87 -21.06 12.11 -12.93
N THR A 88 -20.92 11.17 -12.00
CA THR A 88 -20.12 11.35 -10.81
C THR A 88 -18.70 10.97 -11.19
N GLN A 89 -17.79 11.94 -11.35
CA GLN A 89 -16.37 11.63 -11.64
C GLN A 89 -15.67 10.84 -10.51
N ASP A 90 -16.36 10.59 -9.40
CA ASP A 90 -15.95 9.62 -8.39
C ASP A 90 -16.37 8.22 -8.81
N ILE A 91 -15.37 7.34 -8.97
CA ILE A 91 -15.52 5.89 -9.17
C ILE A 91 -16.15 5.22 -7.92
N LEU A 92 -16.28 5.97 -6.82
CA LEU A 92 -16.82 5.50 -5.55
C LEU A 92 -18.28 5.94 -5.39
N PRO A 93 -19.19 5.04 -4.97
CA PRO A 93 -20.56 5.41 -4.68
C PRO A 93 -20.59 6.46 -3.57
N LYS A 94 -21.24 7.60 -3.82
CA LYS A 94 -21.47 8.62 -2.79
C LYS A 94 -22.24 8.00 -1.62
N SER A 95 -21.75 8.23 -0.41
CA SER A 95 -22.35 7.77 0.85
C SER A 95 -23.60 8.59 1.18
N ASP A 96 -24.68 8.38 0.43
CA ASP A 96 -26.01 8.89 0.80
C ASP A 96 -26.77 7.89 1.71
N ALA A 97 -26.12 6.80 2.14
CA ALA A 97 -26.66 5.86 3.10
C ALA A 97 -26.16 6.23 4.50
N GLU A 98 -27.07 6.34 5.46
CA GLU A 98 -26.76 6.35 6.90
C GLU A 98 -25.66 5.32 7.19
N ASP A 99 -24.63 5.71 7.94
CA ASP A 99 -23.49 4.83 8.19
C ASP A 99 -23.98 3.48 8.77
N ASP A 100 -23.88 2.41 7.97
CA ASP A 100 -24.23 1.02 8.30
C ASP A 100 -23.59 0.56 9.64
N LEU A 101 -22.43 1.15 9.97
CA LEU A 101 -21.62 0.88 11.15
C LEU A 101 -21.00 2.18 11.68
N VAL A 102 -20.98 2.31 13.00
CA VAL A 102 -20.26 3.39 13.71
C VAL A 102 -19.16 2.77 14.56
N VAL A 103 -17.92 3.24 14.38
CA VAL A 103 -16.73 2.76 15.10
C VAL A 103 -16.16 3.89 15.96
N THR A 104 -16.22 3.71 17.26
CA THR A 104 -15.66 4.66 18.24
C THR A 104 -14.53 4.00 19.02
N ALA A 105 -13.35 4.62 18.99
CA ALA A 105 -12.19 4.19 19.75
C ALA A 105 -12.01 5.08 20.98
N ALA A 106 -11.88 4.47 22.16
CA ALA A 106 -11.60 5.15 23.41
C ALA A 106 -10.27 4.64 23.97
N VAL A 107 -9.30 5.53 24.10
CA VAL A 107 -8.01 5.24 24.73
C VAL A 107 -8.14 5.50 26.23
N SER A 108 -7.68 4.55 27.06
CA SER A 108 -7.68 4.74 28.51
C SER A 108 -6.87 5.98 28.90
N PRO A 109 -7.35 6.84 29.81
CA PRO A 109 -6.63 8.03 30.24
C PRO A 109 -5.39 7.70 31.08
N ASN A 110 -5.39 6.54 31.73
CA ASN A 110 -4.29 6.06 32.57
C ASN A 110 -3.58 4.89 31.90
N MET A 111 -2.27 4.78 32.13
CA MET A 111 -1.48 3.61 31.75
C MET A 111 -1.94 2.38 32.53
N ASP A 112 -1.75 1.20 31.95
CA ASP A 112 -2.11 -0.07 32.58
C ASP A 112 -1.24 -0.30 33.83
N SER A 113 -1.85 -0.81 34.91
CA SER A 113 -1.15 -1.06 36.18
C SER A 113 -0.10 -2.17 36.06
N GLN A 114 -0.37 -3.15 35.21
CA GLN A 114 0.56 -4.19 34.78
C GLN A 114 0.78 -4.03 33.29
N SER A 115 2.03 -3.82 32.89
CA SER A 115 2.36 -3.67 31.48
C SER A 115 2.18 -4.99 30.74
N LEU A 116 1.50 -4.93 29.59
CA LEU A 116 1.38 -6.05 28.65
C LEU A 116 2.45 -6.00 27.54
N ALA A 117 3.50 -5.20 27.73
CA ALA A 117 4.60 -5.09 26.78
C ALA A 117 5.42 -6.40 26.69
N LEU A 118 5.87 -6.74 25.48
CA LEU A 118 6.73 -7.90 25.23
C LEU A 118 8.14 -7.71 25.80
N ILE A 119 8.62 -6.46 25.80
CA ILE A 119 9.89 -6.05 26.41
C ILE A 119 9.54 -5.43 27.77
N GLN A 120 10.11 -5.96 28.85
CA GLN A 120 9.78 -5.51 30.20
C GLN A 120 10.36 -4.12 30.50
N ASP A 121 11.62 -3.90 30.15
CA ASP A 121 12.33 -2.66 30.35
C ASP A 121 13.36 -2.37 29.25
N ILE A 122 13.68 -1.09 29.09
CA ILE A 122 14.80 -0.61 28.27
C ILE A 122 15.70 0.20 29.21
N ASP A 123 16.93 -0.25 29.39
CA ASP A 123 17.94 0.39 30.25
C ASP A 123 17.44 0.67 31.68
N GLY A 124 16.68 -0.27 32.26
CA GLY A 124 16.12 -0.16 33.61
C GLY A 124 14.86 0.71 33.72
N VAL A 125 14.32 1.23 32.60
CA VAL A 125 13.05 1.95 32.55
C VAL A 125 11.94 1.00 32.08
N PRO A 126 10.89 0.75 32.88
CA PRO A 126 9.82 -0.16 32.50
C PRO A 126 9.01 0.39 31.33
N ILE A 127 8.63 -0.47 30.38
CA ILE A 127 7.79 -0.06 29.25
C ILE A 127 6.32 -0.06 29.69
N PRO A 128 5.59 1.07 29.60
CA PRO A 128 4.17 1.12 29.89
C PRO A 128 3.35 0.52 28.74
N SER A 129 2.13 0.06 29.06
CA SER A 129 1.10 -0.24 28.07
C SER A 129 -0.16 0.58 28.33
N VAL A 130 -0.96 0.79 27.30
CA VAL A 130 -2.24 1.49 27.40
C VAL A 130 -3.33 0.68 26.73
N THR A 131 -4.40 0.40 27.47
CA THR A 131 -5.60 -0.27 26.95
C THR A 131 -6.44 0.67 26.08
N ILE A 132 -6.81 0.20 24.89
CA ILE A 132 -7.73 0.84 23.95
C ILE A 132 -8.98 -0.02 23.84
N GLN A 133 -10.15 0.60 23.99
CA GLN A 133 -11.45 -0.04 23.79
C GLN A 133 -12.07 0.50 22.51
N VAL A 134 -12.41 -0.41 21.60
CA VAL A 134 -13.08 -0.08 20.34
C VAL A 134 -14.49 -0.61 20.40
N LYS A 135 -15.45 0.31 20.36
CA LYS A 135 -16.87 0.00 20.30
C LYS A 135 -17.35 0.13 18.87
N VAL A 136 -17.88 -0.97 18.35
CA VAL A 136 -18.52 -1.06 17.03
C VAL A 136 -20.02 -1.15 17.25
N LYS A 137 -20.79 -0.30 16.59
CA LYS A 137 -22.25 -0.28 16.66
C LYS A 137 -22.83 -0.43 15.26
N ALA A 138 -23.69 -1.42 15.05
CA ALA A 138 -24.32 -1.68 13.76
C ALA A 138 -25.68 -0.98 13.68
N SER A 139 -25.93 -0.25 12.60
CA SER A 139 -27.25 0.32 12.25
C SER A 139 -28.02 -0.59 11.28
N CYS A 140 -27.33 -1.50 10.58
CA CYS A 140 -27.93 -2.54 9.74
C CYS A 140 -27.53 -3.95 10.19
N VAL A 141 -28.09 -4.98 9.54
CA VAL A 141 -27.63 -6.38 9.74
C VAL A 141 -26.28 -6.56 9.07
N VAL A 142 -25.26 -7.01 9.80
CA VAL A 142 -23.90 -7.25 9.29
C VAL A 142 -23.57 -8.73 9.46
N GLN A 143 -23.34 -9.44 8.36
CA GLN A 143 -23.17 -10.89 8.37
C GLN A 143 -21.76 -11.33 8.82
N SER A 144 -20.73 -10.65 8.32
CA SER A 144 -19.35 -10.93 8.70
C SER A 144 -18.56 -9.63 8.64
N SER A 145 -17.84 -9.34 9.73
CA SER A 145 -16.95 -8.18 9.78
C SER A 145 -15.63 -8.55 10.43
N LYS A 146 -14.56 -7.99 9.89
CA LYS A 146 -13.20 -8.13 10.40
C LYS A 146 -12.70 -6.75 10.78
N LEU A 147 -12.25 -6.61 12.02
CA LEU A 147 -11.61 -5.42 12.53
C LEU A 147 -10.09 -5.66 12.56
N THR A 148 -9.34 -4.75 11.95
CA THR A 148 -7.88 -4.76 11.92
C THR A 148 -7.37 -3.45 12.50
N VAL A 149 -6.42 -3.54 13.43
CA VAL A 149 -5.75 -2.42 14.07
C VAL A 149 -4.37 -2.29 13.44
N SER A 150 -4.02 -1.08 13.02
CA SER A 150 -2.72 -0.78 12.42
C SER A 150 -2.08 0.37 13.19
N ILE A 151 -0.86 0.16 13.66
CA ILE A 151 -0.09 1.11 14.44
C ILE A 151 1.30 1.31 13.80
N GLN A 152 1.95 2.41 14.15
CA GLN A 152 3.24 2.79 13.58
C GLN A 152 4.39 2.05 14.27
N PRO A 153 5.35 1.46 13.53
CA PRO A 153 6.55 0.91 14.14
C PRO A 153 7.34 1.98 14.93
N PRO A 154 7.98 1.62 16.06
CA PRO A 154 8.07 0.28 16.64
C PRO A 154 6.98 -0.01 17.68
N LEU A 155 5.85 0.71 17.65
CA LEU A 155 4.72 0.36 18.52
C LEU A 155 4.13 -0.97 18.07
N ALA A 156 3.64 -1.73 19.04
CA ALA A 156 2.93 -2.97 18.81
C ALA A 156 1.65 -2.99 19.65
N VAL A 157 0.75 -3.91 19.29
CA VAL A 157 -0.48 -4.17 20.03
C VAL A 157 -0.50 -5.64 20.45
N THR A 158 -1.21 -5.95 21.54
CA THR A 158 -1.38 -7.33 22.01
C THR A 158 -2.11 -8.20 20.99
N GLN A 159 -3.07 -7.62 20.27
CA GLN A 159 -3.84 -8.27 19.21
C GLN A 159 -4.20 -7.24 18.13
N ASP A 160 -3.86 -7.53 16.88
CA ASP A 160 -4.05 -6.64 15.74
C ASP A 160 -5.31 -6.97 14.92
N GLN A 161 -5.88 -8.16 15.07
CA GLN A 161 -7.02 -8.64 14.28
C GLN A 161 -8.10 -9.27 15.15
N PHE A 162 -9.34 -8.88 14.86
CA PHE A 162 -10.54 -9.36 15.53
C PHE A 162 -11.58 -9.78 14.49
N VAL A 163 -12.14 -10.97 14.65
CA VAL A 163 -13.29 -11.43 13.88
C VAL A 163 -14.52 -11.10 14.71
N LEU A 164 -15.42 -10.28 14.16
CA LEU A 164 -16.65 -9.89 14.82
C LEU A 164 -17.77 -10.84 14.36
N GLU A 165 -18.54 -11.33 15.32
CA GLU A 165 -19.73 -12.14 15.06
C GLU A 165 -20.79 -11.36 14.29
N PRO A 166 -21.73 -12.04 13.60
CA PRO A 166 -22.82 -11.38 12.91
C PRO A 166 -23.62 -10.46 13.85
N MET A 167 -23.82 -9.22 13.44
CA MET A 167 -24.45 -8.18 14.26
C MET A 167 -25.84 -7.84 13.71
N GLY A 168 -26.84 -7.79 14.61
CA GLY A 168 -28.18 -7.31 14.30
C GLY A 168 -28.29 -5.78 14.40
N VAL A 169 -29.41 -5.23 13.94
CA VAL A 169 -29.71 -3.78 14.02
C VAL A 169 -29.65 -3.30 15.47
N GLY A 170 -28.86 -2.26 15.73
CA GLY A 170 -28.72 -1.65 17.05
C GLY A 170 -27.79 -2.40 18.02
N SER A 171 -27.28 -3.57 17.62
CA SER A 171 -26.30 -4.30 18.44
C SER A 171 -24.95 -3.58 18.48
N SER A 172 -24.20 -3.81 19.56
CA SER A 172 -22.87 -3.23 19.72
C SER A 172 -21.92 -4.25 20.32
N THR A 173 -20.72 -4.31 19.75
CA THR A 173 -19.64 -5.18 20.20
C THR A 173 -18.46 -4.31 20.64
N VAL A 174 -17.83 -4.66 21.74
CA VAL A 174 -16.66 -3.96 22.26
C VAL A 174 -15.48 -4.92 22.23
N VAL A 175 -14.39 -4.50 21.60
CA VAL A 175 -13.11 -5.21 21.62
C VAL A 175 -12.08 -4.35 22.35
N ALA A 176 -11.16 -5.00 23.06
CA ALA A 176 -10.10 -4.31 23.79
C ALA A 176 -8.73 -4.92 23.45
N PHE A 177 -7.72 -4.06 23.34
CA PHE A 177 -6.32 -4.45 23.17
C PHE A 177 -5.44 -3.40 23.84
N SER A 178 -4.19 -3.76 24.13
CA SER A 178 -3.21 -2.81 24.68
C SER A 178 -2.13 -2.50 23.67
N ALA A 179 -1.76 -1.22 23.57
CA ALA A 179 -0.63 -0.76 22.78
C ALA A 179 0.59 -0.51 23.68
N PHE A 180 1.79 -0.80 23.18
CA PHE A 180 3.06 -0.63 23.89
C PHE A 180 4.22 -0.43 22.90
N LEU A 181 5.38 -0.01 23.41
CA LEU A 181 6.60 0.13 22.63
C LEU A 181 7.29 -1.25 22.47
N ASN A 182 7.61 -1.64 21.25
CA ASN A 182 8.28 -2.92 20.93
C ASN A 182 9.57 -2.69 20.11
N GLY A 183 10.38 -1.70 20.51
CA GLY A 183 11.66 -1.41 19.87
C GLY A 183 12.49 -0.43 20.68
N ARG A 184 13.77 -0.29 20.29
CA ARG A 184 14.75 0.56 20.99
C ARG A 184 14.92 1.96 20.38
N TYR A 185 13.92 2.42 19.65
CA TYR A 185 13.88 3.74 19.03
C TYR A 185 12.46 4.32 19.15
N PRO A 186 12.27 5.65 19.09
CA PRO A 186 10.94 6.24 19.21
C PRO A 186 10.15 6.10 17.89
N PRO A 187 8.81 5.99 17.94
CA PRO A 187 7.97 5.98 16.74
C PRO A 187 7.94 7.35 16.05
N ALA A 188 7.66 7.36 14.75
CA ALA A 188 7.44 8.62 14.02
C ALA A 188 6.08 9.25 14.30
N ASP A 189 5.08 8.47 14.73
CA ASP A 189 3.78 9.00 15.10
C ASP A 189 3.12 8.10 16.17
N LEU A 190 2.28 8.71 17.01
CA LEU A 190 1.52 8.07 18.08
C LEU A 190 0.05 7.85 17.67
N THR A 191 -0.26 7.87 16.39
CA THR A 191 -1.60 7.59 15.86
C THR A 191 -1.75 6.12 15.47
N GLY A 192 -2.92 5.54 15.75
CA GLY A 192 -3.33 4.24 15.24
C GLY A 192 -4.57 4.35 14.37
N ASP A 193 -4.67 3.45 13.40
CA ASP A 193 -5.81 3.30 12.49
C ASP A 193 -6.56 2.00 12.82
N ILE A 194 -7.88 2.07 12.85
CA ILE A 194 -8.79 0.93 12.96
C ILE A 194 -9.52 0.81 11.65
N THR A 195 -9.40 -0.33 11.00
CA THR A 195 -10.07 -0.64 9.74
C THR A 195 -11.05 -1.78 9.96
N VAL A 196 -12.34 -1.51 9.71
CA VAL A 196 -13.39 -2.51 9.75
C VAL A 196 -13.83 -2.81 8.33
N SER A 197 -13.54 -4.02 7.87
CA SER A 197 -14.06 -4.54 6.59
C SER A 197 -15.29 -5.38 6.86
N TYR A 198 -16.40 -5.07 6.19
CA TYR A 198 -17.67 -5.77 6.36
C TYR A 198 -18.41 -5.92 5.03
N SER A 199 -19.32 -6.88 4.97
CA SER A 199 -20.25 -7.01 3.84
C SER A 199 -21.60 -6.43 4.23
N SER A 200 -22.09 -5.49 3.42
CA SER A 200 -23.45 -4.95 3.56
C SER A 200 -24.50 -6.06 3.33
N PRO A 201 -25.77 -5.88 3.74
CA PRO A 201 -26.84 -6.86 3.49
C PRO A 201 -27.02 -7.24 2.01
N THR A 202 -26.61 -6.36 1.08
CA THR A 202 -26.66 -6.58 -0.37
C THR A 202 -25.44 -7.36 -0.90
N GLY A 203 -24.50 -7.74 -0.04
CA GLY A 203 -23.27 -8.46 -0.40
C GLY A 203 -22.13 -7.58 -0.89
N VAL A 204 -22.29 -6.26 -0.92
CA VAL A 204 -21.23 -5.33 -1.35
C VAL A 204 -20.21 -5.15 -0.21
N PRO A 205 -18.90 -5.36 -0.46
CA PRO A 205 -17.86 -5.15 0.55
C PRO A 205 -17.68 -3.65 0.81
N ARG A 206 -17.66 -3.28 2.08
CA ARG A 206 -17.43 -1.92 2.57
C ARG A 206 -16.28 -1.91 3.57
N VAL A 207 -15.60 -0.77 3.65
CA VAL A 207 -14.51 -0.54 4.59
C VAL A 207 -14.77 0.76 5.32
N LEU A 208 -14.73 0.71 6.64
CA LEU A 208 -14.80 1.88 7.52
C LEU A 208 -13.45 2.03 8.22
N GLN A 209 -12.92 3.25 8.23
CA GLN A 209 -11.67 3.56 8.92
C GLN A 209 -11.91 4.60 10.02
N SER A 210 -11.34 4.37 11.19
CA SER A 210 -11.36 5.28 12.33
C SER A 210 -9.96 5.44 12.90
N ARG A 211 -9.63 6.61 13.44
CA ARG A 211 -8.31 6.91 13.99
C ARG A 211 -8.37 7.15 15.49
N PHE A 212 -7.33 6.73 16.18
CA PHE A 212 -7.11 7.05 17.59
C PHE A 212 -5.69 7.58 17.81
N SER A 213 -5.48 8.30 18.90
CA SER A 213 -4.19 8.87 19.27
C SER A 213 -3.76 8.34 20.63
N LEU A 214 -2.52 7.88 20.71
CA LEU A 214 -1.91 7.34 21.92
C LEU A 214 -1.23 8.47 22.71
N PRO A 215 -1.20 8.34 24.05
CA PRO A 215 -0.58 9.35 24.90
C PRO A 215 0.94 9.33 24.76
N LEU A 216 1.55 10.52 24.83
CA LEU A 216 3.00 10.68 24.77
C LEU A 216 3.74 9.91 25.88
N ALA A 217 3.12 9.76 27.05
CA ALA A 217 3.64 8.97 28.18
C ALA A 217 3.85 7.48 27.86
N LEU A 218 3.33 6.96 26.74
CA LEU A 218 3.59 5.61 26.29
C LEU A 218 5.06 5.40 25.87
N VAL A 219 5.74 6.46 25.42
CA VAL A 219 7.08 6.37 24.82
C VAL A 219 8.12 7.25 25.50
N CYS A 220 7.73 8.07 26.48
CA CYS A 220 8.68 8.87 27.24
C CYS A 220 8.29 9.04 28.71
N VAL A 221 9.31 9.36 29.52
CA VAL A 221 9.24 9.60 30.95
C VAL A 221 9.81 10.98 31.29
N PRO A 222 9.40 11.61 32.41
CA PRO A 222 9.96 12.88 32.83
C PRO A 222 11.43 12.74 33.22
N SER A 223 12.25 13.71 32.82
CA SER A 223 13.70 13.75 33.06
C SER A 223 14.15 15.14 33.48
N SER A 224 15.45 15.30 33.77
CA SER A 224 16.05 16.60 34.07
C SER A 224 16.43 17.36 32.79
N PRO A 225 16.20 18.69 32.72
CA PRO A 225 16.58 19.52 31.58
C PRO A 225 18.06 19.47 31.23
N ALA A 226 18.37 19.27 29.95
CA ALA A 226 19.75 19.33 29.46
C ALA A 226 20.19 20.79 29.26
N LYS A 227 21.34 21.17 29.84
CA LYS A 227 21.87 22.56 29.77
C LYS A 227 22.45 22.92 28.40
N THR A 228 23.02 21.95 27.69
CA THR A 228 23.64 22.13 26.38
C THR A 228 23.29 20.96 25.47
N THR A 229 22.83 21.27 24.26
CA THR A 229 22.40 20.28 23.26
C THR A 229 22.85 20.72 21.87
N LYS A 230 22.95 19.76 20.94
CA LYS A 230 23.38 20.02 19.55
C LYS A 230 22.34 20.78 18.73
N PHE A 231 21.06 20.38 18.79
CA PHE A 231 20.01 20.90 17.92
C PHE A 231 18.99 21.71 18.72
N LYS A 232 18.54 22.83 18.13
CA LYS A 232 17.62 23.77 18.76
C LYS A 232 16.60 24.29 17.76
N ILE A 233 15.33 24.22 18.11
CA ILE A 233 14.20 24.75 17.34
C ILE A 233 13.43 25.70 18.25
N THR A 234 13.00 26.84 17.72
CA THR A 234 12.19 27.81 18.48
C THR A 234 10.85 28.01 17.79
N VAL A 235 9.77 27.71 18.49
CA VAL A 235 8.39 27.95 18.04
C VAL A 235 7.89 29.22 18.71
N ASP A 236 7.41 30.16 17.89
CA ASP A 236 6.89 31.45 18.32
C ASP A 236 5.36 31.40 18.36
N THR A 237 4.75 31.97 19.39
CA THR A 237 3.29 32.10 19.55
C THR A 237 2.90 33.58 19.60
N ASN A 238 1.65 33.92 19.28
CA ASN A 238 1.12 35.29 19.48
C ASN A 238 0.46 35.52 20.85
N GLN A 239 0.40 34.49 21.68
CA GLN A 239 -0.22 34.52 23.00
C GLN A 239 0.82 34.54 24.11
N ALA A 240 0.42 34.95 25.31
CA ALA A 240 1.29 34.94 26.49
C ALA A 240 1.83 33.53 26.80
N PRO A 241 3.06 33.41 27.33
CA PRO A 241 3.63 32.12 27.69
C PRO A 241 2.75 31.36 28.70
N VAL A 242 2.33 30.16 28.29
CA VAL A 242 1.61 29.20 29.13
C VAL A 242 2.59 28.35 29.94
N ASP A 243 2.23 28.06 31.19
CA ASP A 243 2.95 27.13 32.07
C ASP A 243 3.00 25.73 31.47
N LEU A 244 4.20 25.20 31.25
CA LEU A 244 4.40 23.89 30.65
C LEU A 244 3.89 22.76 31.53
N ASN A 245 3.90 22.92 32.86
CA ASN A 245 3.40 21.91 33.80
C ASN A 245 1.87 21.73 33.67
N SER A 246 1.14 22.79 33.31
CA SER A 246 -0.30 22.72 33.06
C SER A 246 -0.64 22.01 31.74
N ILE A 247 0.24 22.09 30.75
CA ILE A 247 0.08 21.50 29.42
C ILE A 247 0.51 20.03 29.40
N PHE A 248 1.52 19.68 30.19
CA PHE A 248 2.08 18.35 30.34
C PHE A 248 2.01 17.89 31.81
N PRO A 249 0.81 17.75 32.39
CA PRO A 249 0.64 17.40 33.80
C PRO A 249 1.34 16.08 34.15
N GLU A 250 1.34 15.12 33.22
CA GLU A 250 1.93 13.80 33.41
C GLU A 250 3.47 13.80 33.47
N PHE A 251 4.12 14.91 33.10
CA PHE A 251 5.58 15.08 33.13
C PHE A 251 6.07 16.05 34.22
N SER A 252 5.16 16.64 35.00
CA SER A 252 5.49 17.69 35.98
C SER A 252 6.09 17.14 37.30
N ALA A 253 5.79 15.89 37.68
CA ALA A 253 6.08 15.37 39.02
C ALA A 253 7.57 15.24 39.40
N LYS A 254 8.49 15.28 38.42
CA LYS A 254 9.95 15.20 38.64
C LYS A 254 10.73 16.44 38.16
N SER A 255 10.06 17.50 37.72
CA SER A 255 10.76 18.72 37.32
C SER A 255 11.30 19.43 38.57
N GLU A 256 12.62 19.60 38.67
CA GLU A 256 13.25 20.40 39.74
C GLU A 256 12.86 21.89 39.64
N ASP A 257 12.45 22.34 38.45
CA ASP A 257 11.97 23.70 38.18
C ASP A 257 10.55 23.90 38.73
N LYS A 258 10.46 24.46 39.94
CA LYS A 258 9.20 24.92 40.54
C LYS A 258 8.52 26.05 39.77
N ASP A 259 9.25 26.71 38.87
CA ASP A 259 8.75 27.86 38.12
C ASP A 259 7.97 27.49 36.84
N GLY A 260 7.87 26.21 36.45
CA GLY A 260 7.05 25.76 35.31
C GLY A 260 7.55 26.14 33.90
N ASN A 261 8.80 26.62 33.78
CA ASN A 261 9.35 27.14 32.52
C ASN A 261 10.16 26.13 31.73
N GLY A 262 10.50 24.99 32.31
CA GLY A 262 11.34 23.97 31.70
C GLY A 262 10.77 22.59 31.94
N LEU A 263 10.59 21.82 30.88
CA LEU A 263 10.27 20.39 30.96
C LEU A 263 11.25 19.59 30.12
N ALA A 264 11.62 18.41 30.61
CA ALA A 264 12.45 17.48 29.85
C ALA A 264 11.79 16.11 29.76
N PHE A 265 11.84 15.58 28.55
CA PHE A 265 11.26 14.32 28.15
C PHE A 265 12.41 13.38 27.80
N GLN A 266 12.49 12.23 28.44
CA GLN A 266 13.39 11.16 28.07
C GLN A 266 12.59 10.06 27.41
N PHE A 267 12.85 9.81 26.13
CA PHE A 267 12.29 8.63 25.46
C PHE A 267 12.81 7.37 26.11
N LEU A 268 12.02 6.29 26.06
CA LEU A 268 12.42 4.99 26.59
C LEU A 268 13.67 4.43 25.88
N SER A 269 13.95 4.88 24.66
CA SER A 269 15.19 4.61 23.91
C SER A 269 16.43 5.36 24.44
N GLY A 270 16.27 6.25 25.42
CA GLY A 270 17.35 7.02 26.05
C GLY A 270 17.49 8.47 25.57
N ALA A 271 16.96 8.82 24.39
CA ALA A 271 17.06 10.18 23.84
C ALA A 271 16.34 11.21 24.72
N LYS A 272 16.95 12.39 24.91
CA LYS A 272 16.41 13.47 25.76
C LYS A 272 16.04 14.69 24.94
N VAL A 273 14.87 15.24 25.21
CA VAL A 273 14.35 16.47 24.60
C VAL A 273 13.93 17.42 25.71
N THR A 274 14.42 18.66 25.67
CA THR A 274 14.09 19.70 26.65
C THR A 274 13.28 20.80 25.97
N VAL A 275 12.18 21.21 26.59
CA VAL A 275 11.35 22.35 26.17
C VAL A 275 11.50 23.45 27.20
N LEU A 276 11.89 24.63 26.75
CA LEU A 276 12.07 25.83 27.56
C LEU A 276 11.10 26.91 27.09
N ALA A 277 10.18 27.31 27.96
CA ALA A 277 9.33 28.47 27.77
C ALA A 277 10.07 29.73 28.21
N SER A 278 10.07 30.77 27.37
CA SER A 278 10.65 32.05 27.76
C SER A 278 9.66 32.85 28.61
N LYS A 279 10.10 33.32 29.79
CA LYS A 279 9.28 34.13 30.71
C LYS A 279 8.89 35.49 30.12
N THR A 280 9.75 36.07 29.29
CA THR A 280 9.63 37.45 28.78
C THR A 280 9.25 37.52 27.31
N SER A 281 9.21 36.38 26.63
CA SER A 281 9.04 36.27 25.19
C SER A 281 8.04 35.17 24.87
N GLN A 282 7.21 35.36 23.85
CA GLN A 282 6.20 34.39 23.40
C GLN A 282 6.83 33.25 22.58
N ARG A 283 7.90 32.66 23.11
CA ARG A 283 8.79 31.74 22.39
C ARG A 283 9.09 30.50 23.22
N TYR A 284 8.99 29.34 22.57
CA TYR A 284 9.25 28.04 23.15
C TYR A 284 10.43 27.41 22.42
N ARG A 285 11.51 27.15 23.14
CA ARG A 285 12.72 26.56 22.59
C ARG A 285 12.76 25.07 22.92
N ILE A 286 12.75 24.24 21.89
CA ILE A 286 12.91 22.79 21.96
C ILE A 286 14.35 22.45 21.61
N GLN A 287 14.95 21.55 22.39
CA GLN A 287 16.38 21.26 22.34
C GLN A 287 16.64 19.76 22.52
N SER A 288 17.54 19.18 21.71
CA SER A 288 17.95 17.78 21.82
C SER A 288 19.32 17.54 21.18
N ASP A 289 19.96 16.41 21.53
CA ASP A 289 21.18 15.94 20.87
C ASP A 289 20.91 15.20 19.56
N SER A 290 19.65 14.85 19.31
CA SER A 290 19.18 14.16 18.11
C SER A 290 18.09 14.98 17.42
N PHE A 291 18.24 15.19 16.12
CA PHE A 291 17.32 16.02 15.34
C PHE A 291 15.93 15.39 15.22
N GLU A 292 15.91 14.08 14.98
CA GLU A 292 14.71 13.27 14.71
C GLU A 292 13.79 13.20 15.93
N ASP A 293 14.37 13.13 17.13
CA ASP A 293 13.65 12.93 18.39
C ASP A 293 12.88 14.18 18.85
N MET A 294 13.20 15.36 18.31
CA MET A 294 12.44 16.59 18.60
C MET A 294 11.01 16.53 18.04
N TRP A 295 10.77 15.76 16.97
CA TRP A 295 9.50 15.73 16.24
C TRP A 295 8.28 15.50 17.14
N LEU A 296 8.26 14.39 17.88
CA LEU A 296 7.10 14.01 18.69
C LEU A 296 6.76 15.06 19.74
N VAL A 297 7.78 15.64 20.39
CA VAL A 297 7.60 16.67 21.42
C VAL A 297 7.09 17.98 20.80
N VAL A 298 7.63 18.38 19.65
CA VAL A 298 7.17 19.59 18.93
C VAL A 298 5.73 19.40 18.45
N LYS A 299 5.39 18.23 17.90
CA LYS A 299 4.03 17.88 17.48
C LYS A 299 3.06 17.98 18.66
N GLU A 300 3.38 17.34 19.77
CA GLU A 300 2.51 17.31 20.94
C GLU A 300 2.34 18.72 21.54
N LEU A 301 3.42 19.51 21.62
CA LEU A 301 3.37 20.90 22.06
C LEU A 301 2.40 21.73 21.22
N VAL A 302 2.54 21.66 19.88
CA VAL A 302 1.69 22.39 18.93
C VAL A 302 0.23 21.98 19.07
N GLN A 303 -0.06 20.67 19.15
CA GLN A 303 -1.42 20.14 19.27
C GLN A 303 -2.07 20.46 20.61
N ARG A 304 -1.33 20.37 21.72
CA ARG A 304 -1.86 20.71 23.05
C ARG A 304 -2.12 22.20 23.18
N PHE A 305 -1.29 23.06 22.59
CA PHE A 305 -1.58 24.50 22.54
C PHE A 305 -2.86 24.82 21.77
N ASP A 306 -3.10 24.18 20.62
CA ASP A 306 -4.39 24.34 19.90
C ASP A 306 -5.56 23.98 20.79
N ARG A 307 -5.51 22.82 21.45
CA ARG A 307 -6.57 22.35 22.36
C ARG A 307 -6.75 23.31 23.54
N HIS A 308 -5.66 23.80 24.13
CA HIS A 308 -5.68 24.71 25.28
C HIS A 308 -6.32 26.05 24.92
N PHE A 309 -5.84 26.72 23.86
CA PHE A 309 -6.37 28.03 23.46
C PHE A 309 -7.78 27.95 22.88
N THR A 310 -8.12 26.85 22.20
CA THR A 310 -9.52 26.60 21.77
C THR A 310 -10.45 26.47 22.97
N LYS A 311 -10.03 25.77 24.04
CA LYS A 311 -10.81 25.67 25.30
C LYS A 311 -10.98 27.01 26.00
N LEU A 312 -9.98 27.89 25.91
CA LEU A 312 -10.06 29.27 26.42
C LEU A 312 -10.87 30.22 25.53
N GLY A 313 -11.36 29.75 24.37
CA GLY A 313 -12.16 30.56 23.44
C GLY A 313 -11.35 31.52 22.57
N VAL A 314 -10.02 31.39 22.53
CA VAL A 314 -9.13 32.21 21.69
C VAL A 314 -9.22 31.70 20.25
N LYS A 315 -9.77 32.53 19.35
CA LYS A 315 -9.99 32.16 17.94
C LYS A 315 -8.84 32.54 17.01
N ASP A 316 -7.97 33.45 17.43
CA ASP A 316 -6.90 34.05 16.64
C ASP A 316 -5.51 33.53 17.04
N PHE A 317 -5.43 32.34 17.64
CA PHE A 317 -4.15 31.73 18.01
C PHE A 317 -3.31 31.44 16.76
N LYS A 318 -2.06 31.93 16.77
CA LYS A 318 -1.10 31.76 15.69
C LYS A 318 0.22 31.24 16.22
N LYS A 319 0.77 30.29 15.48
CA LYS A 319 2.08 29.68 15.71
C LYS A 319 2.94 29.96 14.49
N SER A 320 4.19 30.30 14.72
CA SER A 320 5.14 30.62 13.66
C SER A 320 6.52 30.08 13.98
N PHE A 321 7.31 29.86 12.94
CA PHE A 321 8.71 29.48 13.06
C PHE A 321 9.55 30.54 12.33
N SER A 322 10.49 31.17 13.04
CA SER A 322 11.31 32.27 12.51
C SER A 322 12.78 31.89 12.29
N GLY A 323 13.14 30.62 12.48
CA GLY A 323 14.51 30.12 12.31
C GLY A 323 14.83 29.66 10.87
N PRO A 324 16.11 29.38 10.57
CA PRO A 324 16.48 28.71 9.34
C PRO A 324 15.96 27.25 9.34
N LEU A 325 15.52 26.77 8.17
CA LEU A 325 15.11 25.37 8.04
C LEU A 325 16.34 24.44 8.20
N PRO A 326 16.27 23.39 9.03
CA PRO A 326 17.38 22.46 9.31
C PRO A 326 17.55 21.44 8.19
N LEU A 327 17.81 21.92 6.96
CA LEU A 327 17.96 21.08 5.78
C LEU A 327 19.22 20.21 5.83
N GLN A 328 20.29 20.71 6.45
CA GLN A 328 21.55 19.96 6.54
C GLN A 328 21.37 18.71 7.40
N GLU A 329 20.77 18.87 8.57
CA GLU A 329 20.46 17.78 9.51
C GLU A 329 19.50 16.78 8.87
N TYR A 330 18.44 17.26 8.22
CA TYR A 330 17.51 16.42 7.47
C TYR A 330 18.22 15.59 6.39
N PHE A 331 19.13 16.20 5.63
CA PHE A 331 19.86 15.50 4.57
C PHE A 331 20.86 14.45 5.10
N LEU A 332 21.35 14.59 6.33
CA LEU A 332 22.15 13.54 6.97
C LEU A 332 21.30 12.29 7.24
N SER A 333 20.07 12.44 7.73
CA SER A 333 19.13 11.31 7.90
C SER A 333 18.79 10.65 6.56
N VAL A 334 18.61 11.45 5.49
CA VAL A 334 18.37 10.93 4.13
C VAL A 334 19.56 10.11 3.62
N ASP A 335 20.79 10.60 3.80
CA ASP A 335 21.99 9.89 3.38
C ASP A 335 22.21 8.60 4.17
N HIS A 336 22.01 8.64 5.48
CA HIS A 336 22.16 7.47 6.34
C HIS A 336 21.21 6.34 5.91
N HIS A 337 19.93 6.65 5.72
CA HIS A 337 18.95 5.69 5.21
C HIS A 337 19.33 5.20 3.80
N PHE A 338 19.80 6.06 2.90
CA PHE A 338 20.24 5.65 1.57
C PHE A 338 21.44 4.70 1.61
N GLN A 339 22.42 4.95 2.48
CA GLN A 339 23.59 4.08 2.67
C GLN A 339 23.18 2.68 3.12
N LEU A 340 22.27 2.57 4.10
CA LEU A 340 21.74 1.28 4.56
C LEU A 340 20.98 0.52 3.46
N ARG A 341 20.28 1.23 2.56
CA ARG A 341 19.65 0.62 1.38
C ARG A 341 20.67 0.08 0.39
N VAL A 342 21.77 0.80 0.17
CA VAL A 342 22.87 0.33 -0.69
C VAL A 342 23.51 -0.92 -0.08
N SER A 343 23.78 -0.92 1.23
CA SER A 343 24.29 -2.08 1.95
C SER A 343 23.33 -3.28 1.88
N ALA A 344 22.02 -3.06 2.03
CA ALA A 344 21.01 -4.11 1.90
C ALA A 344 21.07 -4.79 0.52
N GLN A 345 21.20 -3.99 -0.55
CA GLN A 345 21.35 -4.53 -1.89
C GLN A 345 22.66 -5.33 -2.05
N GLN A 346 23.77 -4.82 -1.51
CA GLN A 346 25.06 -5.53 -1.55
C GLN A 346 24.99 -6.89 -0.84
N TYR A 347 24.36 -6.96 0.34
CA TYR A 347 24.16 -8.23 1.03
C TYR A 347 23.28 -9.19 0.23
N GLN A 348 22.22 -8.69 -0.39
CA GLN A 348 21.35 -9.50 -1.25
C GLN A 348 22.10 -10.08 -2.46
N ASP A 349 22.95 -9.29 -3.10
CA ASP A 349 23.77 -9.71 -4.24
C ASP A 349 24.79 -10.78 -3.82
N LEU A 350 25.52 -10.54 -2.71
CA LEU A 350 26.48 -11.49 -2.14
C LEU A 350 25.82 -12.81 -1.71
N LEU A 351 24.65 -12.74 -1.06
CA LEU A 351 23.86 -13.91 -0.69
C LEU A 351 23.41 -14.69 -1.91
N SER A 352 22.98 -14.01 -2.98
CA SER A 352 22.61 -14.64 -4.25
C SER A 352 23.78 -15.40 -4.86
N GLU A 353 24.96 -14.78 -4.93
CA GLU A 353 26.18 -15.41 -5.42
C GLU A 353 26.57 -16.65 -4.60
N ARG A 354 26.59 -16.53 -3.26
CA ARG A 354 26.92 -17.65 -2.36
C ARG A 354 25.88 -18.76 -2.42
N ALA A 355 24.59 -18.43 -2.55
CA ALA A 355 23.53 -19.41 -2.73
C ALA A 355 23.64 -20.17 -4.06
N VAL A 356 24.12 -19.53 -5.14
CA VAL A 356 24.41 -20.22 -6.41
C VAL A 356 25.58 -21.19 -6.24
N GLN A 357 26.67 -20.76 -5.58
CA GLN A 357 27.83 -21.60 -5.30
C GLN A 357 27.45 -22.81 -4.42
N PHE A 358 26.72 -22.58 -3.33
CA PHE A 358 26.26 -23.62 -2.43
C PHE A 358 25.42 -24.69 -3.16
N ARG A 359 24.45 -24.26 -3.99
CA ARG A 359 23.66 -25.18 -4.82
C ARG A 359 24.49 -25.92 -5.87
N ALA A 360 25.55 -25.31 -6.40
CA ALA A 360 26.45 -25.98 -7.34
C ALA A 360 27.25 -27.10 -6.65
N ILE A 361 27.76 -26.85 -5.45
CA ILE A 361 28.48 -27.83 -4.62
C ILE A 361 27.55 -28.98 -4.25
N GLN A 362 26.34 -28.68 -3.75
CA GLN A 362 25.33 -29.68 -3.41
C GLN A 362 24.98 -30.58 -4.61
N ARG A 363 24.76 -30.01 -5.80
CA ARG A 363 24.50 -30.80 -7.02
C ARG A 363 25.65 -31.72 -7.38
N ARG A 364 26.90 -31.28 -7.21
CA ARG A 364 28.10 -32.08 -7.48
C ARG A 364 28.26 -33.21 -6.46
N LEU A 365 28.03 -32.94 -5.18
CA LEU A 365 28.01 -33.95 -4.11
C LEU A 365 26.92 -35.00 -4.33
N LEU A 366 25.69 -34.59 -4.64
CA LEU A 366 24.58 -35.51 -4.94
C LEU A 366 24.89 -36.43 -6.13
N THR A 367 25.53 -35.88 -7.18
CA THR A 367 25.95 -36.68 -8.33
C THR A 367 26.98 -37.74 -7.94
N ARG A 368 27.93 -37.37 -7.06
CA ARG A 368 28.95 -38.29 -6.54
C ARG A 368 28.36 -39.35 -5.61
N PHE A 369 27.43 -38.99 -4.74
CA PHE A 369 26.75 -39.93 -3.83
C PHE A 369 25.82 -40.91 -4.55
N LYS A 370 25.29 -40.54 -5.71
CA LYS A 370 24.46 -41.42 -6.55
C LYS A 370 25.29 -42.46 -7.31
N ASP A 371 26.58 -42.22 -7.50
CA ASP A 371 27.47 -43.15 -8.19
C ASP A 371 27.72 -44.40 -7.34
N LYS A 372 27.67 -45.58 -7.97
CA LYS A 372 27.86 -46.86 -7.29
C LYS A 372 29.33 -47.15 -7.00
N THR A 373 30.24 -46.50 -7.73
CA THR A 373 31.68 -46.61 -7.48
C THR A 373 32.15 -45.56 -6.47
N PRO A 374 32.80 -45.95 -5.35
CA PRO A 374 33.25 -45.00 -4.34
C PRO A 374 34.37 -44.11 -4.89
N ALA A 375 34.03 -42.88 -5.27
CA ALA A 375 34.99 -41.86 -5.67
C ALA A 375 35.29 -40.92 -4.49
N PRO A 376 36.56 -40.52 -4.26
CA PRO A 376 36.90 -39.59 -3.19
C PRO A 376 36.22 -38.23 -3.40
N LEU A 377 35.74 -37.62 -2.31
CA LEU A 377 34.98 -36.37 -2.35
C LEU A 377 35.85 -35.13 -2.67
N GLN A 378 37.18 -35.26 -2.72
CA GLN A 378 38.12 -34.19 -3.10
C GLN A 378 37.87 -32.86 -2.35
N ASN A 379 37.69 -32.92 -1.03
CA ASN A 379 37.45 -31.77 -0.14
C ASN A 379 36.17 -30.97 -0.44
N LEU A 380 35.23 -31.53 -1.23
CA LEU A 380 33.94 -30.88 -1.51
C LEU A 380 33.06 -30.74 -0.26
N ASP A 381 33.23 -31.63 0.71
CA ASP A 381 32.66 -31.56 2.06
C ASP A 381 33.17 -30.33 2.82
N THR A 382 34.49 -30.12 2.88
CA THR A 382 35.06 -28.91 3.51
C THR A 382 34.62 -27.62 2.80
N LEU A 383 34.52 -27.66 1.47
CA LEU A 383 34.04 -26.52 0.68
C LEU A 383 32.55 -26.24 0.94
N LEU A 384 31.73 -27.28 1.12
CA LEU A 384 30.32 -27.15 1.46
C LEU A 384 30.16 -26.47 2.82
N ASP A 385 30.89 -26.93 3.83
CA ASP A 385 30.85 -26.38 5.19
C ASP A 385 31.30 -24.92 5.21
N ALA A 386 32.41 -24.59 4.53
CA ALA A 386 32.89 -23.22 4.43
C ALA A 386 31.87 -22.29 3.73
N THR A 387 31.24 -22.76 2.65
CA THR A 387 30.22 -21.99 1.93
C THR A 387 28.95 -21.84 2.78
N TYR A 388 28.56 -22.87 3.53
CA TYR A 388 27.45 -22.81 4.47
C TYR A 388 27.67 -21.74 5.54
N SER A 389 28.84 -21.74 6.21
CA SER A 389 29.18 -20.73 7.20
C SER A 389 29.17 -19.32 6.62
N GLN A 390 29.63 -19.13 5.38
CA GLN A 390 29.56 -17.83 4.69
C GLN A 390 28.13 -17.39 4.39
N VAL A 391 27.25 -18.31 3.98
CA VAL A 391 25.83 -17.99 3.75
C VAL A 391 25.16 -17.59 5.07
N MET A 392 25.45 -18.29 6.17
CA MET A 392 24.89 -17.96 7.49
C MET A 392 25.37 -16.59 7.97
N SER A 393 26.67 -16.29 7.91
CA SER A 393 27.18 -14.98 8.36
C SER A 393 26.67 -13.81 7.51
N LEU A 394 26.53 -14.00 6.19
CA LEU A 394 25.91 -13.00 5.32
C LEU A 394 24.42 -12.82 5.61
N ALA A 395 23.71 -13.89 5.98
CA ALA A 395 22.29 -13.82 6.33
C ALA A 395 22.09 -13.05 7.65
N GLU A 396 22.93 -13.31 8.67
CA GLU A 396 22.92 -12.55 9.93
C GLU A 396 23.22 -11.06 9.67
N ALA A 397 24.27 -10.75 8.91
CA ALA A 397 24.60 -9.36 8.57
C ALA A 397 23.49 -8.67 7.75
N ALA A 398 22.80 -9.40 6.86
CA ALA A 398 21.66 -8.88 6.11
C ALA A 398 20.47 -8.57 7.01
N GLU A 399 20.18 -9.42 8.00
CA GLU A 399 19.12 -9.21 8.99
C GLU A 399 19.42 -8.03 9.93
N GLU A 400 20.66 -7.90 10.39
CA GLU A 400 21.10 -6.74 11.18
C GLU A 400 20.94 -5.44 10.38
N ASN A 401 21.40 -5.43 9.12
CA ASN A 401 21.25 -4.28 8.25
C ASN A 401 19.76 -3.98 7.96
N ARG A 402 18.90 -4.99 7.84
CA ARG A 402 17.45 -4.81 7.70
C ARG A 402 16.88 -4.12 8.93
N ALA A 403 17.21 -4.57 10.14
CA ALA A 403 16.75 -3.92 11.37
C ALA A 403 17.20 -2.46 11.47
N LEU A 404 18.46 -2.16 11.15
CA LEU A 404 18.99 -0.79 11.10
C LEU A 404 18.28 0.06 10.04
N LEU A 405 17.96 -0.52 8.87
CA LEU A 405 17.25 0.16 7.80
C LEU A 405 15.82 0.54 8.22
N GLU A 406 15.11 -0.35 8.91
CA GLU A 406 13.77 -0.09 9.46
C GLU A 406 13.80 1.06 10.47
N GLU A 407 14.77 1.04 11.39
CA GLU A 407 14.98 2.11 12.36
C GLU A 407 15.31 3.45 11.67
N ALA A 408 16.26 3.44 10.72
CA ALA A 408 16.65 4.63 9.97
C ALA A 408 15.49 5.20 9.14
N PHE A 409 14.57 4.35 8.65
CA PHE A 409 13.37 4.79 7.95
C PHE A 409 12.39 5.50 8.88
N VAL A 410 12.13 4.96 10.08
CA VAL A 410 11.26 5.61 11.07
C VAL A 410 11.84 6.95 11.53
N ARG A 411 13.15 6.99 11.80
CA ARG A 411 13.91 8.19 12.09
C ARG A 411 13.81 9.25 10.99
N LEU A 412 14.04 8.86 9.73
CA LEU A 412 13.88 9.73 8.56
C LEU A 412 12.45 10.27 8.45
N ARG A 413 11.45 9.44 8.79
CA ARG A 413 10.05 9.87 8.79
C ARG A 413 9.78 10.92 9.87
N SER A 414 10.31 10.75 11.08
CA SER A 414 10.24 11.77 12.14
C SER A 414 10.87 13.09 11.69
N ALA A 415 12.07 13.02 11.10
CA ALA A 415 12.75 14.20 10.54
C ALA A 415 11.96 14.86 9.41
N THR A 416 11.31 14.07 8.54
CA THR A 416 10.47 14.56 7.45
C THR A 416 9.22 15.25 7.98
N HIS A 417 8.53 14.64 8.95
CA HIS A 417 7.38 15.27 9.59
C HIS A 417 7.75 16.59 10.27
N LEU A 418 8.90 16.64 10.96
CA LEU A 418 9.40 17.86 11.57
C LEU A 418 9.68 18.93 10.51
N LEU A 419 10.33 18.58 9.40
CA LEU A 419 10.57 19.51 8.29
C LEU A 419 9.25 20.07 7.72
N VAL A 420 8.25 19.21 7.49
CA VAL A 420 6.92 19.62 6.98
C VAL A 420 6.21 20.57 7.95
N LEU A 421 6.26 20.27 9.26
CA LEU A 421 5.69 21.16 10.27
C LEU A 421 6.42 22.50 10.35
N LEU A 422 7.76 22.51 10.27
CA LEU A 422 8.52 23.76 10.25
C LEU A 422 8.21 24.59 9.01
N LEU A 423 8.07 23.95 7.84
CA LEU A 423 7.65 24.62 6.61
C LEU A 423 6.24 25.22 6.72
N SER A 424 5.29 24.49 7.31
CA SER A 424 3.93 24.98 7.49
C SER A 424 3.88 26.16 8.46
N LEU A 425 4.64 26.11 9.56
CA LEU A 425 4.77 27.19 10.53
C LEU A 425 5.57 28.40 10.01
N TRP A 426 6.53 28.19 9.12
CA TRP A 426 7.35 29.25 8.55
C TRP A 426 6.55 30.14 7.58
N GLN A 427 5.74 29.52 6.72
CA GLN A 427 5.04 30.21 5.63
C GLN A 427 3.52 30.33 5.85
N GLY A 428 3.01 29.82 6.98
CA GLY A 428 1.59 29.83 7.32
C GLY A 428 0.76 29.03 6.32
N LEU A 429 1.20 27.81 5.98
CA LEU A 429 0.53 26.97 4.99
C LEU A 429 -0.84 26.50 5.48
N THR A 430 -1.79 26.43 4.55
CA THR A 430 -3.14 25.87 4.82
C THR A 430 -3.07 24.35 5.11
N PRO A 431 -4.09 23.77 5.78
CA PRO A 431 -4.14 22.32 6.02
C PRO A 431 -4.06 21.51 4.72
N ASP A 432 -4.73 21.95 3.64
CA ASP A 432 -4.69 21.25 2.35
C ASP A 432 -3.29 21.24 1.73
N GLN A 433 -2.57 22.36 1.80
CA GLN A 433 -1.18 22.45 1.35
C GLN A 433 -0.25 21.59 2.18
N THR A 434 -0.50 21.52 3.48
CA THR A 434 0.26 20.67 4.40
C THR A 434 -0.01 19.19 4.06
N ALA A 435 -1.25 18.80 3.79
CA ALA A 435 -1.60 17.46 3.35
C ALA A 435 -0.95 17.08 2.02
N ILE A 436 -0.84 18.02 1.07
CA ILE A 436 -0.08 17.81 -0.17
C ILE A 436 1.40 17.57 0.13
N LEU A 437 2.02 18.39 0.99
CA LEU A 437 3.42 18.20 1.40
C LEU A 437 3.64 16.86 2.10
N GLU A 438 2.74 16.49 3.00
CA GLU A 438 2.77 15.21 3.69
C GLU A 438 2.70 14.06 2.69
N ALA A 439 1.72 14.08 1.76
CA ALA A 439 1.59 13.04 0.73
C ALA A 439 2.79 12.97 -0.23
N THR A 440 3.51 14.08 -0.41
CA THR A 440 4.66 14.19 -1.32
C THR A 440 5.96 13.72 -0.68
N LEU A 441 6.19 14.12 0.58
CA LEU A 441 7.46 13.92 1.28
C LEU A 441 7.46 12.71 2.21
N LEU A 442 6.30 12.31 2.75
CA LEU A 442 6.20 11.14 3.61
C LEU A 442 5.90 9.90 2.77
N PRO A 443 6.88 9.01 2.56
CA PRO A 443 6.60 7.74 1.89
C PRO A 443 5.65 6.89 2.75
N LEU A 444 4.71 6.20 2.10
CA LEU A 444 3.86 5.21 2.75
C LEU A 444 4.73 4.16 3.46
N LEU A 445 4.43 3.85 4.72
CA LEU A 445 4.94 2.65 5.40
C LEU A 445 4.47 1.43 4.62
N GLN A 446 5.34 0.87 3.79
CA GLN A 446 5.15 -0.45 3.23
C GLN A 446 6.45 -1.24 3.44
N HIS A 447 6.70 -1.60 4.69
CA HIS A 447 7.44 -2.82 4.98
C HIS A 447 6.44 -3.97 4.94
N THR A 448 6.29 -4.57 3.76
CA THR A 448 5.75 -5.93 3.68
C THR A 448 6.94 -6.86 3.69
N ALA A 449 7.01 -7.66 4.74
CA ALA A 449 7.92 -8.77 4.90
C ALA A 449 7.93 -9.67 3.65
N ALA A 450 9.14 -10.09 3.29
CA ALA A 450 9.50 -11.29 2.55
C ALA A 450 8.39 -11.97 1.70
N GLY A 451 8.44 -11.75 0.38
CA GLY A 451 7.80 -12.62 -0.59
C GLY A 451 7.17 -11.87 -1.75
N LEU A 452 7.76 -11.99 -2.93
CA LEU A 452 7.24 -11.55 -4.24
C LEU A 452 7.43 -10.05 -4.57
N GLY A 453 8.52 -9.74 -5.28
CA GLY A 453 8.54 -8.64 -6.26
C GLY A 453 8.47 -7.21 -5.72
N GLY A 454 9.17 -6.92 -4.62
CA GLY A 454 9.23 -5.59 -3.98
C GLY A 454 9.85 -4.45 -4.81
N GLU A 455 10.41 -4.72 -5.99
CA GLU A 455 10.94 -3.68 -6.89
C GLU A 455 9.86 -2.96 -7.71
N LEU A 456 8.62 -3.47 -7.75
CA LEU A 456 7.56 -2.97 -8.64
C LEU A 456 6.52 -2.07 -7.96
N ARG A 457 6.48 -1.95 -6.62
CA ARG A 457 5.44 -1.16 -5.92
C ARG A 457 5.88 0.14 -5.25
N CYS A 458 7.18 0.34 -5.00
CA CYS A 458 7.74 1.68 -4.73
C CYS A 458 7.70 2.62 -5.95
N ARG A 459 7.13 2.19 -7.09
CA ARG A 459 7.09 2.95 -8.35
C ARG A 459 5.78 3.71 -8.61
N ARG A 460 4.77 3.64 -7.72
CA ARG A 460 3.44 4.25 -7.98
C ARG A 460 3.09 5.46 -7.13
N VAL A 461 3.96 5.88 -6.20
CA VAL A 461 3.90 7.23 -5.64
C VAL A 461 5.07 7.99 -6.27
N PRO A 462 4.83 9.13 -6.94
CA PRO A 462 5.95 9.93 -7.45
C PRO A 462 6.90 10.23 -6.28
N PRO A 463 8.23 10.13 -6.47
CA PRO A 463 9.15 10.73 -5.50
C PRO A 463 8.76 12.21 -5.27
N PRO A 464 9.25 12.88 -4.21
CA PRO A 464 9.06 14.33 -3.97
C PRO A 464 9.66 15.26 -5.05
N THR A 465 9.93 14.70 -6.22
CA THR A 465 10.49 15.27 -7.44
C THR A 465 9.40 15.75 -8.40
N ASP A 466 8.13 15.31 -8.26
CA ASP A 466 7.15 15.38 -9.35
C ASP A 466 5.79 16.03 -9.01
N LEU A 467 5.71 16.96 -8.05
CA LEU A 467 4.60 17.92 -8.07
C LEU A 467 4.94 19.08 -9.03
N PRO A 468 4.09 19.40 -10.01
CA PRO A 468 4.18 20.68 -10.70
C PRO A 468 3.89 21.76 -9.65
N VAL A 469 4.91 22.51 -9.25
CA VAL A 469 4.66 23.84 -8.70
C VAL A 469 4.15 24.67 -9.86
N THR A 470 2.84 24.95 -9.88
CA THR A 470 2.22 25.86 -10.84
C THR A 470 2.96 27.20 -10.76
N GLU A 471 3.61 27.57 -11.85
CA GLU A 471 4.28 28.86 -12.00
C GLU A 471 3.21 29.97 -11.99
N PRO A 472 3.35 31.05 -11.21
CA PRO A 472 2.78 32.32 -11.64
C PRO A 472 3.66 32.81 -12.79
N GLN A 473 3.28 32.48 -14.03
CA GLN A 473 4.07 32.84 -15.21
C GLN A 473 4.06 34.35 -15.41
N GLY A 474 5.26 34.95 -15.37
CA GLY A 474 5.55 36.13 -16.18
C GLY A 474 5.62 35.73 -17.65
N PRO A 475 5.26 36.61 -18.60
CA PRO A 475 5.14 36.25 -20.01
C PRO A 475 6.54 35.98 -20.60
N GLY A 476 6.83 34.74 -21.02
CA GLY A 476 7.95 34.50 -21.94
C GLY A 476 8.70 33.16 -21.92
N HIS A 477 8.40 32.16 -21.08
CA HIS A 477 9.16 30.90 -21.08
C HIS A 477 8.32 29.66 -21.39
N ILE A 478 8.60 29.04 -22.54
CA ILE A 478 8.04 27.76 -22.98
C ILE A 478 8.71 26.63 -22.18
N PRO A 479 7.97 25.73 -21.52
CA PRO A 479 8.57 24.58 -20.83
C PRO A 479 9.12 23.57 -21.85
N GLY A 480 10.37 23.16 -21.69
CA GLY A 480 10.98 22.08 -22.49
C GLY A 480 10.30 20.72 -22.26
N PRO A 481 10.43 19.77 -23.20
CA PRO A 481 9.63 18.55 -23.24
C PRO A 481 9.90 17.63 -22.04
N GLY A 482 8.81 17.05 -21.51
CA GLY A 482 8.68 16.21 -20.32
C GLY A 482 9.90 15.39 -19.90
N ARG A 483 10.39 15.68 -18.69
CA ARG A 483 11.34 14.84 -17.94
C ARG A 483 10.73 13.45 -17.74
N ARG A 484 11.22 12.45 -18.46
CA ARG A 484 10.79 11.05 -18.29
C ARG A 484 11.23 10.54 -16.92
N LEU A 485 10.26 10.05 -16.14
CA LEU A 485 10.44 9.38 -14.86
C LEU A 485 11.25 8.09 -15.07
N ARG A 486 12.43 8.00 -14.45
CA ARG A 486 13.23 6.77 -14.46
C ARG A 486 12.98 6.03 -13.16
N ALA A 487 12.07 5.05 -13.22
CA ALA A 487 11.71 4.23 -12.08
C ALA A 487 12.81 3.19 -11.80
N GLY A 488 13.91 3.58 -11.18
CA GLY A 488 15.00 2.70 -10.76
C GLY A 488 15.65 3.20 -9.48
N ALA A 489 16.36 2.34 -8.76
CA ALA A 489 17.10 2.76 -7.58
C ALA A 489 18.05 3.92 -7.95
N PRO A 490 17.97 5.07 -7.25
CA PRO A 490 18.84 6.19 -7.55
C PRO A 490 20.28 5.82 -7.20
N ARG A 491 21.24 6.36 -7.98
CA ARG A 491 22.67 6.15 -7.72
C ARG A 491 23.19 6.98 -6.55
N ASP A 492 22.56 8.12 -6.29
CA ASP A 492 22.91 9.05 -5.22
C ASP A 492 21.67 9.80 -4.70
N THR A 493 21.84 10.51 -3.59
CA THR A 493 20.83 11.40 -2.98
C THR A 493 20.89 12.84 -3.51
N ALA A 494 21.88 13.18 -4.34
CA ALA A 494 22.18 14.57 -4.70
C ALA A 494 21.02 15.25 -5.45
N ARG A 495 20.34 14.52 -6.33
CA ARG A 495 19.16 15.05 -7.05
C ARG A 495 17.98 15.32 -6.11
N LEU A 496 17.74 14.41 -5.19
CA LEU A 496 16.67 14.53 -4.20
C LEU A 496 16.89 15.77 -3.32
N LYS A 497 18.11 15.93 -2.78
CA LYS A 497 18.47 17.09 -1.95
C LYS A 497 18.27 18.40 -2.70
N LYS A 498 18.76 18.49 -3.95
CA LYS A 498 18.56 19.68 -4.80
C LYS A 498 17.09 20.04 -5.01
N HIS A 499 16.23 19.04 -5.23
CA HIS A 499 14.80 19.29 -5.42
C HIS A 499 14.11 19.71 -4.13
N ILE A 500 14.46 19.12 -2.98
CA ILE A 500 13.91 19.52 -1.69
C ILE A 500 14.35 20.95 -1.33
N THR A 501 15.61 21.30 -1.55
CA THR A 501 16.09 22.68 -1.37
C THR A 501 15.32 23.65 -2.26
N LEU A 502 15.18 23.32 -3.56
CA LEU A 502 14.43 24.15 -4.51
C LEU A 502 12.95 24.32 -4.10
N LEU A 503 12.32 23.25 -3.60
CA LEU A 503 10.96 23.30 -3.07
C LEU A 503 10.88 24.26 -1.88
N CYS A 504 11.77 24.12 -0.90
CA CYS A 504 11.81 24.99 0.28
C CYS A 504 12.05 26.47 -0.11
N ASP A 505 12.94 26.73 -1.05
CA ASP A 505 13.23 28.08 -1.56
C ASP A 505 12.01 28.71 -2.26
N ARG A 506 11.27 27.91 -3.06
CA ARG A 506 10.07 28.38 -3.76
C ARG A 506 8.94 28.70 -2.79
N ILE A 507 8.69 27.83 -1.81
CA ILE A 507 7.71 28.09 -0.76
C ILE A 507 8.15 29.33 0.05
N GLY A 508 9.45 29.46 0.33
CA GLY A 508 10.06 30.62 0.99
C GLY A 508 9.84 31.96 0.27
N LYS A 509 9.75 31.92 -1.06
CA LYS A 509 9.45 33.07 -1.93
C LYS A 509 7.94 33.32 -2.11
N GLY A 510 7.09 32.66 -1.33
CA GLY A 510 5.63 32.82 -1.39
C GLY A 510 4.90 31.85 -2.32
N GLY A 511 5.59 30.82 -2.84
CA GLY A 511 4.96 29.77 -3.63
C GLY A 511 3.83 29.05 -2.85
N ARG A 512 2.81 28.60 -3.57
CA ARG A 512 1.65 27.88 -3.01
C ARG A 512 1.49 26.55 -3.73
N LEU A 513 1.00 25.54 -3.01
CA LEU A 513 0.82 24.18 -3.53
C LEU A 513 -0.65 23.96 -3.88
N THR A 514 -0.91 23.37 -5.05
CA THR A 514 -2.25 23.03 -5.53
C THR A 514 -2.20 21.70 -6.31
N LEU A 515 -3.28 20.93 -6.27
CA LEU A 515 -3.41 19.67 -7.03
C LEU A 515 -3.99 19.88 -8.43
N ALA A 516 -4.64 21.02 -8.66
CA ALA A 516 -5.22 21.36 -9.95
C ALA A 516 -4.12 21.85 -10.90
N SER A 517 -3.82 21.05 -11.92
CA SER A 517 -3.11 21.58 -13.08
C SER A 517 -4.11 22.45 -13.87
N GLU A 518 -3.84 23.75 -13.97
CA GLU A 518 -4.57 24.65 -14.88
C GLU A 518 -4.44 24.24 -16.37
N ALA A 519 -3.71 23.16 -16.68
CA ALA A 519 -3.58 22.62 -18.04
C ALA A 519 -4.78 21.76 -18.52
N ASN A 520 -5.81 21.54 -17.69
CA ASN A 520 -7.02 20.79 -18.09
C ASN A 520 -8.25 21.69 -18.28
N VAL A 521 -8.09 22.83 -18.96
CA VAL A 521 -9.23 23.50 -19.59
C VAL A 521 -9.74 22.58 -20.70
N GLN A 522 -10.94 22.04 -20.51
CA GLN A 522 -11.65 21.22 -21.48
C GLN A 522 -11.76 21.98 -22.81
N VAL A 523 -11.11 21.47 -23.87
CA VAL A 523 -11.46 21.87 -25.23
C VAL A 523 -12.87 21.32 -25.50
N PRO A 524 -13.83 22.15 -25.95
CA PRO A 524 -15.16 21.64 -26.29
C PRO A 524 -15.01 20.63 -27.43
N ILE A 525 -15.49 19.41 -27.22
CA ILE A 525 -15.61 18.40 -28.26
C ILE A 525 -16.62 18.95 -29.28
N GLN A 526 -16.14 19.53 -30.39
CA GLN A 526 -16.95 19.73 -31.57
C GLN A 526 -17.21 18.35 -32.19
N VAL A 527 -18.45 17.89 -32.02
CA VAL A 527 -18.98 16.72 -32.73
C VAL A 527 -19.05 17.09 -34.21
N GLN A 528 -18.06 16.70 -35.00
CA GLN A 528 -18.16 16.73 -36.46
C GLN A 528 -19.08 15.60 -36.90
N ASN A 529 -20.30 15.98 -37.32
CA ASN A 529 -21.23 15.15 -38.07
C ASN A 529 -20.54 14.61 -39.34
N LEU A 530 -20.30 13.29 -39.38
CA LEU A 530 -19.99 12.57 -40.62
C LEU A 530 -21.30 12.08 -41.23
N ALA A 531 -21.82 12.85 -42.18
CA ALA A 531 -22.84 12.40 -43.11
C ALA A 531 -22.37 12.73 -44.54
N ALA A 532 -21.94 11.72 -45.28
CA ALA A 532 -22.00 11.70 -46.74
C ALA A 532 -21.94 10.25 -47.26
N PRO A 533 -22.64 9.94 -48.36
CA PRO A 533 -23.12 8.59 -48.66
C PRO A 533 -22.09 7.71 -49.38
N VAL A 534 -22.28 6.41 -49.20
CA VAL A 534 -21.61 5.31 -49.91
C VAL A 534 -22.04 5.32 -51.37
N ASP A 535 -21.08 5.33 -52.29
CA ASP A 535 -21.33 4.98 -53.70
C ASP A 535 -20.41 3.84 -54.14
N ASN A 536 -21.06 2.79 -54.65
CA ASN A 536 -20.47 1.51 -55.03
C ASN A 536 -19.85 1.60 -56.43
N SER A 537 -18.56 1.28 -56.57
CA SER A 537 -18.09 0.57 -57.77
C SER A 537 -16.79 -0.19 -57.51
N VAL A 538 -16.90 -1.50 -57.67
CA VAL A 538 -15.82 -2.49 -57.65
C VAL A 538 -15.04 -2.41 -58.96
N LYS A 539 -13.71 -2.26 -58.90
CA LYS A 539 -12.79 -2.79 -59.91
C LYS A 539 -11.56 -3.41 -59.26
N LEU A 540 -11.45 -4.73 -59.42
CA LEU A 540 -10.26 -5.53 -59.20
C LEU A 540 -9.14 -5.05 -60.14
N GLN A 541 -7.92 -4.89 -59.61
CA GLN A 541 -6.73 -4.98 -60.45
C GLN A 541 -5.56 -5.66 -59.72
N VAL A 542 -5.02 -6.63 -60.42
CA VAL A 542 -4.04 -7.66 -60.05
C VAL A 542 -2.68 -7.04 -59.73
N ILE A 543 -2.06 -7.46 -58.63
CA ILE A 543 -0.69 -7.06 -58.25
C ILE A 543 0.31 -7.98 -58.97
N HIS A 544 1.11 -7.41 -59.87
CA HIS A 544 2.26 -8.07 -60.50
C HIS A 544 3.54 -7.68 -59.75
N VAL A 545 4.28 -8.67 -59.25
CA VAL A 545 5.60 -8.51 -58.61
C VAL A 545 6.68 -8.57 -59.70
N PRO A 546 7.65 -7.63 -59.76
CA PRO A 546 8.85 -7.79 -60.56
C PRO A 546 10.04 -8.25 -59.70
N CYS A 547 10.58 -9.41 -60.05
CA CYS A 547 11.90 -9.90 -59.63
C CYS A 547 13.00 -9.36 -60.55
N GLY A 548 14.18 -9.13 -59.98
CA GLY A 548 15.48 -9.27 -60.66
C GLY A 548 16.49 -8.16 -60.35
N PRO A 549 17.79 -8.34 -60.69
CA PRO A 549 18.53 -9.58 -60.95
C PRO A 549 19.86 -9.67 -60.15
N GLY A 550 20.39 -10.88 -60.01
CA GLY A 550 21.75 -11.15 -59.56
C GLY A 550 22.73 -11.37 -60.72
N SER A 551 24.02 -11.24 -60.45
CA SER A 551 25.21 -11.84 -61.09
C SER A 551 26.45 -11.02 -60.68
N SER A 552 27.67 -11.53 -60.51
CA SER A 552 28.26 -12.87 -60.57
C SER A 552 29.74 -12.79 -60.16
N PHE A 553 30.23 -13.85 -59.50
CA PHE A 553 31.55 -14.49 -59.61
C PHE A 553 32.81 -13.70 -60.03
N THR A 554 33.83 -13.76 -59.17
CA THR A 554 35.03 -14.62 -59.35
C THR A 554 35.46 -15.16 -58.01
#